data_AF-A0A3D0D119-F1
#
_entry.id   AF-A0A3D0D119-F1
#
_cell.length_a   1.000
_cell.length_b   1.000
_cell.length_c   1.000
_cell.angle_alpha   90.00
_cell.angle_beta   90.00
_cell.angle_gamma   90.00
#
_symmetry.space_group_name_H-M   'P 1'
#
loop_
_entity.id
_entity.type
_entity.pdbx_description
1 polymer ?
#
loop_
_entity_poly.entity_id
_entity_poly.type
_entity_poly.pdbx_seq_one_letter_code
_entity_poly.pdbx_strand_id
1 'polypeptide(L)'
;MPVWQEFYTRHQARGLEMLAVAIDMQGAEKARPYVEQAQATYPNAVDPENRLSAIFGFKAVPNVIFVDEAGILRYTKFGGFDIRKPEFRELAERFAASPDLAELERQAERANGLASAAALDHFRRGLALYRQGEVQAALAEWRQGVALEPDHWIIRKQVWAIEHPERFYQGAVDFAWQKEQISHNR
;
A
#
# COMPACT_ATOMS: atom_id res chain seq x y z
N MET A 1 5.22 11.05 0.50
CA MET A 1 6.32 10.80 -0.44
C MET A 1 7.55 11.68 -0.20
N PRO A 2 7.46 12.99 0.09
CA PRO A 2 8.67 13.83 0.29
C PRO A 2 9.68 13.29 1.31
N VAL A 3 9.18 12.79 2.46
CA VAL A 3 10.03 12.20 3.51
C VAL A 3 10.81 10.97 3.03
N TRP A 4 10.24 10.18 2.11
CA TRP A 4 10.91 9.03 1.50
C TRP A 4 11.95 9.47 0.47
N GLN A 5 11.71 10.56 -0.26
CA GLN A 5 12.71 11.14 -1.16
C GLN A 5 13.93 11.66 -0.40
N GLU A 6 13.72 12.37 0.72
CA GLU A 6 14.82 12.81 1.58
C GLU A 6 15.63 11.63 2.13
N PHE A 7 14.95 10.55 2.52
CA PHE A 7 15.59 9.32 2.99
C PHE A 7 16.41 8.66 1.88
N TYR A 8 15.85 8.52 0.67
CA TYR A 8 16.55 7.94 -0.48
C TYR A 8 17.81 8.74 -0.83
N THR A 9 17.71 10.07 -0.98
CA THR A 9 18.85 10.93 -1.30
C THR A 9 20.00 10.78 -0.30
N ARG A 10 19.69 10.59 1.00
CA ARG A 10 20.71 10.42 2.05
C ARG A 10 21.49 9.11 1.92
N HIS A 11 20.84 8.05 1.44
CA HIS A 11 21.36 6.69 1.52
C HIS A 11 21.68 6.05 0.17
N GLN A 12 21.27 6.65 -0.96
CA GLN A 12 21.57 6.13 -2.30
C GLN A 12 23.09 5.95 -2.53
N ALA A 13 23.92 6.86 -2.02
CA ALA A 13 25.37 6.79 -2.14
C ALA A 13 25.99 5.63 -1.34
N ARG A 14 25.22 4.99 -0.46
CA ARG A 14 25.60 3.81 0.32
C ARG A 14 25.10 2.50 -0.29
N GLY A 15 24.50 2.55 -1.49
CA GLY A 15 23.96 1.38 -2.17
C GLY A 15 22.51 1.05 -1.83
N LEU A 16 21.81 1.91 -1.06
CA LEU A 16 20.37 1.72 -0.83
C LEU A 16 19.60 1.97 -2.14
N GLU A 17 18.81 0.98 -2.55
CA GLU A 17 17.79 1.13 -3.58
C GLU A 17 16.38 1.08 -3.00
N MET A 18 15.45 1.79 -3.66
CA MET A 18 14.06 1.87 -3.22
C MET A 18 13.08 1.68 -4.39
N LEU A 19 11.99 0.97 -4.11
CA LEU A 19 10.83 0.88 -5.00
C LEU A 19 9.58 1.23 -4.21
N ALA A 20 8.86 2.27 -4.60
CA ALA A 20 7.53 2.52 -4.09
C ALA A 20 6.48 1.93 -5.03
N VAL A 21 5.52 1.19 -4.47
CA VAL A 21 4.41 0.60 -5.24
C VAL A 21 3.10 1.14 -4.71
N ALA A 22 2.36 1.85 -5.55
CA ALA A 22 0.99 2.26 -5.24
C ALA A 22 0.02 1.09 -5.50
N ILE A 23 -0.83 0.79 -4.53
CA ILE A 23 -1.95 -0.15 -4.71
C ILE A 23 -3.17 0.65 -5.16
N ASP A 24 -3.26 0.89 -6.47
CA ASP A 24 -4.36 1.65 -7.07
C ASP A 24 -4.80 0.99 -8.38
N MET A 25 -6.04 0.48 -8.39
CA MET A 25 -6.58 -0.25 -9.55
C MET A 25 -6.90 0.65 -10.74
N GLN A 26 -7.10 1.95 -10.50
CA GLN A 26 -7.38 2.95 -11.54
C GLN A 26 -6.08 3.33 -12.27
N GLY A 27 -4.93 2.85 -11.81
CA GLY A 27 -3.67 2.86 -12.54
C GLY A 27 -2.78 4.07 -12.26
N ALA A 28 -1.73 4.20 -13.08
CA ALA A 28 -0.65 5.15 -12.86
C ALA A 28 -1.11 6.61 -12.80
N GLU A 29 -2.13 7.00 -13.55
CA GLU A 29 -2.60 8.39 -13.60
C GLU A 29 -3.15 8.89 -12.26
N LYS A 30 -3.61 8.00 -11.39
CA LYS A 30 -4.04 8.37 -10.03
C LYS A 30 -2.87 8.55 -9.06
N ALA A 31 -1.79 7.81 -9.24
CA ALA A 31 -0.61 7.87 -8.40
C ALA A 31 0.39 8.96 -8.84
N ARG A 32 0.47 9.22 -10.15
CA ARG A 32 1.44 10.12 -10.79
C ARG A 32 1.52 11.52 -10.15
N PRO A 33 0.41 12.22 -9.85
CA PRO A 33 0.50 13.55 -9.23
C PRO A 33 1.25 13.57 -7.90
N TYR A 34 1.14 12.52 -7.08
CA TYR A 34 1.83 12.41 -5.79
C TYR A 34 3.33 12.15 -5.94
N VAL A 35 3.71 11.41 -6.99
CA VAL A 35 5.10 11.13 -7.33
C VAL A 35 5.78 12.41 -7.84
N GLU A 36 5.11 13.13 -8.75
CA GLU A 36 5.59 14.38 -9.33
C GLU A 36 5.69 15.49 -8.28
N GLN A 37 4.67 15.67 -7.43
CA GLN A 37 4.68 16.64 -6.34
C GLN A 37 5.83 16.37 -5.35
N ALA A 38 6.17 15.11 -5.13
CA ALA A 38 7.26 14.73 -4.23
C ALA A 38 8.64 14.77 -4.90
N GLN A 39 8.70 15.02 -6.21
CA GLN A 39 9.93 14.97 -7.00
C GLN A 39 10.70 13.68 -6.77
N ALA A 40 9.98 12.55 -6.71
CA ALA A 40 10.59 11.27 -6.38
C ALA A 40 11.54 10.81 -7.49
N THR A 41 12.78 10.45 -7.13
CA THR A 41 13.83 10.01 -8.06
C THR A 41 14.07 8.51 -8.04
N TYR A 42 13.60 7.81 -7.00
CA TYR A 42 13.62 6.36 -6.94
C TYR A 42 12.52 5.75 -7.83
N PRO A 43 12.66 4.49 -8.27
CA PRO A 43 11.62 3.77 -9.00
C PRO A 43 10.24 3.80 -8.33
N ASN A 44 9.21 4.11 -9.10
CA ASN A 44 7.81 4.07 -8.68
C ASN A 44 7.01 3.15 -9.62
N ALA A 45 6.19 2.28 -9.06
CA ALA A 45 5.32 1.38 -9.78
C ALA A 45 3.88 1.45 -9.26
N VAL A 46 2.94 0.88 -10.01
CA VAL A 46 1.55 0.70 -9.58
C VAL A 46 1.20 -0.78 -9.71
N ASP A 47 0.53 -1.31 -8.69
CA ASP A 47 -0.06 -2.64 -8.67
C ASP A 47 -1.58 -2.52 -8.78
N PRO A 48 -2.12 -2.41 -10.01
CA PRO A 48 -3.56 -2.25 -10.20
C PRO A 48 -4.34 -3.54 -9.94
N GLU A 49 -3.65 -4.68 -9.84
CA GLU A 49 -4.25 -6.01 -9.69
C GLU A 49 -4.19 -6.53 -8.26
N ASN A 50 -3.69 -5.72 -7.33
CA ASN A 50 -3.54 -6.08 -5.93
C ASN A 50 -2.72 -7.38 -5.74
N ARG A 51 -1.75 -7.61 -6.62
CA ARG A 51 -0.88 -8.80 -6.63
C ARG A 51 -0.03 -8.88 -5.37
N LEU A 52 0.50 -7.75 -4.89
CA LEU A 52 1.32 -7.70 -3.68
C LEU A 52 0.51 -8.11 -2.44
N SER A 53 -0.74 -7.68 -2.34
CA SER A 53 -1.65 -8.14 -1.27
C SER A 53 -1.90 -9.64 -1.37
N ALA A 54 -2.08 -10.18 -2.58
CA ALA A 54 -2.26 -11.62 -2.78
C ALA A 54 -1.02 -12.45 -2.41
N ILE A 55 0.19 -11.93 -2.67
CA ILE A 55 1.46 -12.60 -2.36
C ILE A 55 1.77 -12.51 -0.86
N PHE A 56 1.68 -11.31 -0.29
CA PHE A 56 2.13 -11.03 1.06
C PHE A 56 1.03 -11.10 2.11
N GLY A 57 -0.24 -11.22 1.70
CA GLY A 57 -1.39 -11.35 2.58
C GLY A 57 -1.84 -10.07 3.27
N PHE A 58 -1.24 -8.91 3.00
CA PHE A 58 -1.64 -7.66 3.67
C PHE A 58 -2.98 -7.14 3.14
N LYS A 59 -3.73 -6.51 4.03
CA LYS A 59 -5.09 -6.01 3.75
C LYS A 59 -5.22 -4.49 3.74
N ALA A 60 -4.15 -3.82 4.17
CA ALA A 60 -4.05 -2.38 4.31
C ALA A 60 -2.64 -1.90 3.92
N VAL A 61 -2.54 -0.59 3.71
CA VAL A 61 -1.32 0.20 3.49
C VAL A 61 -1.32 1.38 4.50
N PRO A 62 -0.19 2.03 4.80
CA PRO A 62 1.17 1.83 4.28
C PRO A 62 1.92 0.65 4.90
N ASN A 63 2.85 0.08 4.11
CA ASN A 63 3.65 -1.10 4.42
C ASN A 63 5.13 -0.83 4.14
N VAL A 64 6.02 -1.67 4.67
CA VAL A 64 7.43 -1.73 4.26
C VAL A 64 7.88 -3.18 4.10
N ILE A 65 8.77 -3.42 3.14
CA ILE A 65 9.47 -4.68 2.91
C ILE A 65 10.94 -4.34 2.77
N PHE A 66 11.80 -4.96 3.57
CA PHE A 66 13.26 -4.83 3.43
C PHE A 66 13.83 -6.11 2.83
N VAL A 67 14.64 -5.92 1.80
CA VAL A 67 15.28 -6.98 1.03
C VAL A 67 16.77 -6.68 1.00
N ASP A 68 17.60 -7.66 1.34
CA ASP A 68 19.05 -7.48 1.28
C ASP A 68 19.62 -7.63 -0.14
N GLU A 69 20.94 -7.45 -0.26
CA GLU A 69 21.68 -7.55 -1.54
C GLU A 69 21.62 -8.95 -2.18
N ALA A 70 21.33 -9.99 -1.40
CA ALA A 70 21.13 -11.35 -1.89
C ALA A 70 19.69 -11.60 -2.38
N GLY A 71 18.81 -10.59 -2.31
CA GLY A 71 17.41 -10.71 -2.68
C GLY A 71 16.55 -11.40 -1.61
N ILE A 72 17.05 -11.54 -0.38
CA ILE A 72 16.34 -12.20 0.72
C ILE A 72 15.51 -11.17 1.47
N LEU A 73 14.23 -11.49 1.71
CA LEU A 73 13.36 -10.67 2.56
C LEU A 73 13.82 -10.79 4.02
N ARG A 74 14.18 -9.65 4.61
CA ARG A 74 14.71 -9.56 5.98
C ARG A 74 13.73 -8.97 6.97
N TYR A 75 12.80 -8.14 6.51
CA TYR A 75 11.79 -7.52 7.36
C TYR A 75 10.53 -7.17 6.59
N THR A 76 9.40 -7.31 7.27
CA THR A 76 8.08 -6.88 6.79
C THR A 76 7.33 -6.17 7.91
N LYS A 77 6.69 -5.05 7.57
CA LYS A 77 5.62 -4.42 8.37
C LYS A 77 4.43 -4.19 7.47
N PHE A 78 3.29 -4.77 7.84
CA PHE A 78 2.04 -4.55 7.12
C PHE A 78 1.08 -3.71 7.98
N GLY A 79 0.57 -2.64 7.39
CA GLY A 79 -0.28 -1.66 8.04
C GLY A 79 0.50 -0.71 8.94
N GLY A 80 0.24 0.59 8.75
CA GLY A 80 0.65 1.64 9.67
C GLY A 80 2.14 1.99 9.70
N PHE A 81 2.93 1.51 8.73
CA PHE A 81 4.34 1.90 8.63
C PHE A 81 4.45 3.36 8.17
N ASP A 82 4.82 4.25 9.09
CA ASP A 82 4.96 5.69 8.83
C ASP A 82 6.35 6.16 9.25
N ILE A 83 7.25 6.38 8.27
CA ILE A 83 8.63 6.82 8.51
C ILE A 83 8.74 8.18 9.23
N ARG A 84 7.65 8.92 9.41
CA ARG A 84 7.64 10.14 10.24
C ARG A 84 7.71 9.82 11.73
N LYS A 85 7.30 8.61 12.12
CA LYS A 85 7.39 8.17 13.52
C LYS A 85 8.84 7.76 13.86
N PRO A 86 9.38 8.17 15.01
CA PRO A 86 10.78 7.91 15.37
C PRO A 86 11.17 6.44 15.29
N GLU A 87 10.31 5.53 15.75
CA GLU A 87 10.59 4.09 15.77
C GLU A 87 10.77 3.50 14.37
N PHE A 88 9.95 3.92 13.40
CA PHE A 88 10.04 3.45 12.01
C PHE A 88 11.17 4.12 11.25
N ARG A 89 11.47 5.40 11.58
CA ARG A 89 12.65 6.08 11.05
C ARG A 89 13.93 5.39 11.49
N GLU A 90 14.07 5.13 12.79
CA GLU A 90 15.25 4.47 13.33
C GLU A 90 15.45 3.09 12.70
N LEU A 91 14.37 2.31 12.55
CA LEU A 91 14.41 1.03 11.88
C LEU A 91 14.91 1.14 10.42
N ALA A 92 14.39 2.10 9.65
CA ALA A 92 14.81 2.32 8.27
C ALA A 92 16.28 2.80 8.17
N GLU A 93 16.71 3.69 9.06
CA GLU A 93 18.10 4.18 9.13
C GLU A 93 19.07 3.04 9.49
N ARG A 94 18.71 2.15 10.43
CA ARG A 94 19.52 0.96 10.76
C ARG A 94 19.64 0.03 9.56
N PHE A 95 18.54 -0.20 8.84
CA PHE A 95 18.56 -1.03 7.65
C PHE A 95 19.47 -0.44 6.55
N ALA A 96 19.41 0.87 6.32
CA ALA A 96 20.19 1.54 5.28
C ALA A 96 21.69 1.71 5.60
N ALA A 97 22.06 1.69 6.89
CA ALA A 97 23.46 1.92 7.30
C ALA A 97 24.27 0.63 7.45
N SER A 98 23.78 -0.31 8.26
CA SER A 98 24.43 -1.60 8.54
C SER A 98 23.41 -2.51 9.24
N PRO A 99 22.60 -3.27 8.50
CA PRO A 99 21.50 -4.02 9.08
C PRO A 99 22.01 -5.17 9.95
N ASP A 100 21.54 -5.26 11.20
CA ASP A 100 21.54 -6.53 11.93
C ASP A 100 20.39 -7.38 11.39
N LEU A 101 20.72 -8.24 10.42
CA LEU A 101 19.76 -9.09 9.72
C LEU A 101 19.03 -10.04 10.68
N ALA A 102 19.72 -10.52 11.73
CA ALA A 102 19.13 -11.45 12.68
C ALA A 102 18.10 -10.75 13.59
N GLU A 103 18.35 -9.50 13.96
CA GLU A 103 17.37 -8.69 14.70
C GLU A 103 16.18 -8.31 13.84
N LEU A 104 16.40 -7.92 12.58
CA LEU A 104 15.32 -7.61 11.65
C LEU A 104 14.37 -8.80 11.45
N GLU A 105 14.92 -10.00 11.28
CA GLU A 105 14.12 -11.21 11.13
C GLU A 105 13.31 -11.53 12.39
N ARG A 106 13.84 -11.27 13.58
CA ARG A 106 13.10 -11.43 14.85
C ARG A 106 11.94 -10.44 14.97
N GLN A 107 12.11 -9.23 14.46
CA GLN A 107 11.09 -8.17 14.50
C GLN A 107 10.08 -8.26 13.35
N ALA A 108 10.35 -9.06 12.32
CA ALA A 108 9.53 -9.12 11.12
C ALA A 108 8.12 -9.64 11.42
N GLU A 109 7.11 -8.88 10.97
CA GLU A 109 5.73 -9.34 11.05
C GLU A 109 5.46 -10.32 9.91
N ARG A 110 4.95 -11.50 10.24
CA ARG A 110 4.19 -12.27 9.26
C ARG A 110 2.84 -11.59 9.10
N ALA A 111 2.31 -11.53 7.87
CA ALA A 111 0.95 -11.04 7.68
C ALA A 111 -0.01 -11.84 8.57
N ASN A 112 -0.66 -11.13 9.50
CA ASN A 112 -1.66 -11.71 10.38
C ASN A 112 -2.93 -11.97 9.58
N GLY A 113 -3.05 -13.20 9.10
CA GLY A 113 -4.14 -13.63 8.23
C GLY A 113 -3.86 -13.31 6.77
N LEU A 114 -3.75 -14.36 5.96
CA LEU A 114 -3.75 -14.21 4.51
C LEU A 114 -5.09 -13.57 4.10
N ALA A 115 -5.04 -12.58 3.22
CA ALA A 115 -6.24 -12.04 2.58
C ALA A 115 -7.10 -13.18 2.04
N SER A 116 -8.41 -13.11 2.31
CA SER A 116 -9.33 -14.19 1.95
C SER A 116 -9.29 -14.42 0.44
N ALA A 117 -9.05 -15.68 0.03
CA ALA A 117 -9.06 -16.05 -1.39
C ALA A 117 -10.39 -15.67 -2.06
N ALA A 118 -11.51 -15.78 -1.32
CA ALA A 118 -12.83 -15.38 -1.79
C ALA A 118 -12.98 -13.85 -1.93
N ALA A 119 -12.44 -13.07 -0.99
CA ALA A 119 -12.46 -11.60 -1.10
C ALA A 119 -11.59 -11.13 -2.29
N LEU A 120 -10.41 -11.75 -2.50
CA LEU A 120 -9.56 -11.47 -3.64
C LEU A 120 -10.18 -11.89 -4.98
N ASP A 121 -11.00 -12.93 -5.00
CA ASP A 121 -11.72 -13.37 -6.19
C ASP A 121 -12.80 -12.35 -6.62
N HIS A 122 -13.57 -11.82 -5.65
CA HIS A 122 -14.43 -10.66 -5.86
C HIS A 122 -13.66 -9.43 -6.33
N PHE A 123 -12.47 -9.17 -5.78
CA PHE A 123 -11.60 -8.09 -6.26
C PHE A 123 -11.27 -8.24 -7.75
N ARG A 124 -10.82 -9.43 -8.17
CA ARG A 124 -10.45 -9.73 -9.56
C ARG A 124 -11.63 -9.60 -10.52
N ARG A 125 -12.81 -10.12 -10.16
CA ARG A 125 -14.03 -9.95 -10.97
C ARG A 125 -14.39 -8.47 -11.10
N GLY A 126 -14.41 -7.73 -10.00
CA GLY A 126 -14.71 -6.30 -10.02
C GLY A 126 -13.72 -5.52 -10.90
N LEU A 127 -12.43 -5.85 -10.84
CA LEU A 127 -11.41 -5.24 -11.70
C LEU A 127 -11.64 -5.54 -13.18
N ALA A 128 -12.01 -6.78 -13.53
CA ALA A 128 -12.31 -7.15 -14.91
C ALA A 128 -13.52 -6.36 -15.45
N LEU A 129 -14.59 -6.25 -14.66
CA LEU A 129 -15.79 -5.46 -14.99
C LEU A 129 -15.47 -3.97 -15.12
N TYR A 130 -14.67 -3.42 -14.20
CA TYR A 130 -14.26 -2.02 -14.24
C TYR A 130 -13.48 -1.69 -15.53
N ARG A 131 -12.56 -2.58 -15.93
CA ARG A 131 -11.80 -2.44 -17.19
C ARG A 131 -12.68 -2.51 -18.44
N GLN A 132 -13.88 -3.11 -18.34
CA GLN A 132 -14.88 -3.14 -19.41
C GLN A 132 -15.80 -1.90 -19.40
N GLY A 133 -15.63 -0.99 -18.44
CA GLY A 133 -16.51 0.16 -18.24
C GLY A 133 -17.76 -0.14 -17.42
N GLU A 134 -17.93 -1.35 -16.93
CA GLU A 134 -19.08 -1.79 -16.11
C GLU A 134 -18.91 -1.38 -14.65
N VAL A 135 -18.82 -0.08 -14.39
CA VAL A 135 -18.47 0.48 -13.07
C VAL A 135 -19.42 0.03 -11.96
N GLN A 136 -20.73 -0.01 -12.21
CA GLN A 136 -21.70 -0.42 -11.19
C GLN A 136 -21.60 -1.92 -10.84
N ALA A 137 -21.35 -2.76 -11.83
CA ALA A 137 -21.13 -4.20 -11.60
C ALA A 137 -19.81 -4.43 -10.84
N ALA A 138 -18.76 -3.67 -11.18
CA ALA A 138 -17.50 -3.70 -10.44
C ALA A 138 -17.66 -3.33 -8.96
N LEU A 139 -18.38 -2.24 -8.68
CA LEU A 139 -18.69 -1.82 -7.31
C LEU A 139 -19.48 -2.89 -6.55
N ALA A 140 -20.44 -3.56 -7.21
CA ALA A 140 -21.18 -4.65 -6.60
C ALA A 140 -20.26 -5.81 -6.18
N GLU A 141 -19.36 -6.26 -7.07
CA GLU A 141 -18.38 -7.29 -6.75
C GLU A 141 -17.47 -6.90 -5.58
N TRP A 142 -16.92 -5.68 -5.59
CA TRP A 142 -16.06 -5.22 -4.50
C TRP A 142 -16.78 -5.09 -3.17
N ARG A 143 -18.06 -4.68 -3.16
CA ARG A 143 -18.87 -4.68 -1.93
C ARG A 143 -19.06 -6.09 -1.37
N GLN A 144 -19.20 -7.12 -2.22
CA GLN A 144 -19.23 -8.52 -1.76
C GLN A 144 -17.88 -8.93 -1.15
N GLY A 145 -16.76 -8.55 -1.77
CA GLY A 145 -15.42 -8.78 -1.20
C GLY A 145 -15.24 -8.13 0.17
N VAL A 146 -15.71 -6.89 0.34
CA VAL A 146 -15.72 -6.18 1.63
C VAL A 146 -16.65 -6.84 2.65
N ALA A 147 -17.79 -7.39 2.22
CA ALA A 147 -18.70 -8.11 3.13
C ALA A 147 -18.07 -9.40 3.67
N LEU A 148 -17.30 -10.12 2.84
CA LEU A 148 -16.58 -11.33 3.24
C LEU A 148 -15.39 -11.02 4.14
N GLU A 149 -14.69 -9.91 3.89
CA GLU A 149 -13.53 -9.50 4.68
C GLU A 149 -13.60 -8.00 5.03
N PRO A 150 -14.36 -7.63 6.08
CA PRO A 150 -14.62 -6.24 6.42
C PRO A 150 -13.39 -5.40 6.76
N ASP A 151 -12.30 -6.04 7.20
CA ASP A 151 -11.02 -5.41 7.47
C ASP A 151 -10.09 -5.34 6.25
N HIS A 152 -10.55 -5.74 5.06
CA HIS A 152 -9.83 -5.56 3.79
C HIS A 152 -9.92 -4.12 3.27
N TRP A 153 -9.10 -3.25 3.86
CA TRP A 153 -9.06 -1.83 3.55
C TRP A 153 -8.71 -1.50 2.11
N ILE A 154 -7.90 -2.33 1.43
CA ILE A 154 -7.57 -2.10 0.01
C ILE A 154 -8.83 -2.18 -0.87
N ILE A 155 -9.63 -3.24 -0.76
CA ILE A 155 -10.87 -3.40 -1.54
C ILE A 155 -11.86 -2.29 -1.16
N ARG A 156 -12.03 -2.04 0.14
CA ARG A 156 -12.93 -0.99 0.63
C ARG A 156 -12.58 0.38 0.07
N LYS A 157 -11.29 0.73 0.03
CA LYS A 157 -10.85 2.03 -0.49
C LYS A 157 -11.01 2.14 -2.00
N GLN A 158 -11.02 1.03 -2.76
CA GLN A 158 -11.34 1.08 -4.19
C GLN A 158 -12.79 1.53 -4.43
N VAL A 159 -13.73 1.01 -3.64
CA VAL A 159 -15.14 1.44 -3.68
C VAL A 159 -15.23 2.93 -3.38
N TRP A 160 -14.62 3.37 -2.27
CA TRP A 160 -14.64 4.77 -1.85
C TRP A 160 -13.97 5.72 -2.85
N ALA A 161 -12.86 5.31 -3.47
CA ALA A 161 -12.16 6.15 -4.45
C ALA A 161 -12.92 6.35 -5.75
N ILE A 162 -13.84 5.44 -6.10
CA ILE A 162 -14.76 5.61 -7.24
C ILE A 162 -15.97 6.46 -6.88
N GLU A 163 -16.56 6.24 -5.71
CA GLU A 163 -17.76 6.96 -5.26
C GLU A 163 -17.45 8.40 -4.86
N HIS A 164 -16.26 8.63 -4.30
CA HIS A 164 -15.82 9.91 -3.74
C HIS A 164 -14.40 10.27 -4.22
N PRO A 165 -14.19 10.42 -5.55
CA PRO A 165 -12.85 10.66 -6.10
C PRO A 165 -12.22 11.96 -5.57
N GLU A 166 -13.01 12.94 -5.17
CA GLU A 166 -12.55 14.18 -4.55
C GLU A 166 -11.86 13.95 -3.19
N ARG A 167 -12.25 12.91 -2.44
CA ARG A 167 -11.64 12.55 -1.15
C ARG A 167 -10.29 11.86 -1.29
N PHE A 168 -9.97 11.38 -2.49
CA PHE A 168 -8.76 10.59 -2.75
C PHE A 168 -7.78 11.29 -3.69
N TYR A 169 -8.26 12.07 -4.66
CA TYR A 169 -7.43 12.53 -5.79
C TYR A 169 -7.41 14.06 -5.97
N GLN A 170 -8.24 14.82 -5.25
CA GLN A 170 -8.21 16.29 -5.28
C GLN A 170 -7.36 16.84 -4.12
N GLY A 171 -6.05 16.56 -4.17
CA GLY A 171 -5.08 16.98 -3.16
C GLY A 171 -4.72 15.86 -2.17
N ALA A 172 -4.61 16.21 -0.88
CA ALA A 172 -4.30 15.23 0.15
C ALA A 172 -5.50 14.29 0.39
N VAL A 173 -5.22 12.99 0.57
CA VAL A 173 -6.24 11.99 0.91
C VAL A 173 -6.95 12.39 2.20
N ASP A 174 -8.27 12.43 2.17
CA ASP A 174 -9.10 12.85 3.31
C ASP A 174 -9.26 11.73 4.34
N PHE A 175 -8.30 11.64 5.26
CA PHE A 175 -8.34 10.67 6.35
C PHE A 175 -9.38 11.01 7.43
N ALA A 176 -9.86 12.25 7.53
CA ALA A 176 -10.91 12.61 8.47
C ALA A 176 -12.25 12.02 8.02
N TRP A 177 -12.58 12.21 6.74
CA TRP A 177 -13.74 11.58 6.11
C TRP A 177 -13.68 10.06 6.23
N GLN A 178 -12.53 9.43 5.99
CA GLN A 178 -12.40 7.97 6.16
C GLN A 178 -12.74 7.53 7.60
N LYS A 179 -12.29 8.27 8.63
CA LYS A 179 -12.62 7.96 10.03
C LYS A 179 -14.11 8.08 10.31
N GLU A 180 -14.77 9.11 9.77
CA GLU A 180 -16.21 9.28 9.89
C GLU A 180 -16.98 8.12 9.24
N GLN A 181 -16.59 7.68 8.05
CA GLN A 181 -17.23 6.53 7.40
C GLN A 181 -17.09 5.25 8.22
N ILE A 182 -15.98 5.08 8.94
CA ILE A 182 -15.73 3.91 9.78
C ILE A 182 -16.59 3.97 11.04
N SER A 183 -16.77 5.15 11.65
CA SER A 183 -17.58 5.28 12.86
C SER A 183 -19.08 5.09 12.61
N HIS A 184 -19.58 5.49 11.44
CA HIS A 184 -21.00 5.32 11.07
C HIS A 184 -21.37 3.87 10.71
N ASN A 185 -20.38 3.04 10.34
CA ASN A 185 -20.56 1.65 9.96
C ASN A 185 -20.21 0.64 11.08
N ARG A 186 -20.15 1.10 12.34
CA ARG A 186 -19.92 0.27 13.53
C ARG A 186 -21.19 0.02 14.32
#